data_AF-A0A923GA20-F1
#
_entry.id   AF-A0A923GA20-F1
#
_cell.length_a   1.000
_cell.length_b   1.000
_cell.length_c   1.000
_cell.angle_alpha   90.00
_cell.angle_beta   90.00
_cell.angle_gamma   90.00
#
_symmetry.space_group_name_H-M   'P 1'
#
loop_
_entity.id
_entity.type
_entity.pdbx_description
1 polymer ?
#
loop_
_entity_poly.entity_id
_entity_poly.type
_entity_poly.pdbx_seq_one_letter_code
_entity_poly.pdbx_strand_id
1 'polypeptide(L)'
;MSAQSMVLARNDFESIIDDMAAHFKSDRRAQGYSAESKALNELYESLQPVSLAVSYVSDGGNDQVIDRFVGDCKADLNSDSAGFHGKTSEYTKALESSNNQDDFSRKIDEMADKAKRDNAAAIDRWRDKAKEIYKENPGAGNAIVFAFQSVCSLANKVYSAIIDFFSSIIQSVAKWLANAWSSIKNFFSDVGNVISGWF
;
A
#
# COMPACT_ATOMS: atom_id res chain seq x y z
N MET A 1 -23.78 24.28 21.99
CA MET A 1 -23.30 22.99 22.52
C MET A 1 -22.13 22.56 21.64
N SER A 2 -20.89 22.66 22.14
CA SER A 2 -19.72 22.25 21.37
C SER A 2 -19.68 20.72 21.32
N ALA A 3 -19.69 20.15 20.11
CA ALA A 3 -19.36 18.74 19.93
C ALA A 3 -17.91 18.55 20.38
N GLN A 4 -17.70 18.01 21.58
CA GLN A 4 -16.40 17.50 21.98
C GLN A 4 -16.08 16.36 21.02
N SER A 5 -15.08 16.52 20.15
CA SER A 5 -14.53 15.42 19.39
C SER A 5 -14.08 14.36 20.41
N MET A 6 -14.78 13.23 20.45
CA MET A 6 -14.47 12.16 21.39
C MET A 6 -13.09 11.62 21.03
N VAL A 7 -12.10 11.87 21.89
CA VAL A 7 -10.76 11.29 21.78
C VAL A 7 -10.94 9.78 21.93
N LEU A 8 -10.47 9.00 20.95
CA LEU A 8 -10.51 7.54 21.03
C LEU A 8 -9.78 7.09 22.30
N ALA A 9 -10.23 6.02 22.95
CA ALA A 9 -9.40 5.42 23.98
C ALA A 9 -8.21 4.73 23.29
N ARG A 10 -7.05 4.73 23.94
CA ARG A 10 -5.83 4.16 23.35
C ARG A 10 -5.96 2.69 22.95
N ASN A 11 -6.62 1.88 23.78
CA ASN A 11 -6.84 0.47 23.48
C ASN A 11 -7.74 0.29 22.26
N ASP A 12 -8.77 1.15 22.12
CA ASP A 12 -9.68 1.12 20.97
C ASP A 12 -8.93 1.49 19.68
N PHE A 13 -8.11 2.54 19.73
CA PHE A 13 -7.28 2.94 18.58
C PHE A 13 -6.30 1.84 18.16
N GLU A 14 -5.56 1.25 19.11
CA GLU A 14 -4.59 0.19 18.80
C GLU A 14 -5.29 -1.03 18.18
N SER A 15 -6.46 -1.41 18.68
CA SER A 15 -7.28 -2.50 18.11
C SER A 15 -7.75 -2.18 16.70
N ILE A 16 -8.30 -0.98 16.46
CA ILE A 16 -8.77 -0.56 15.12
C ILE A 16 -7.63 -0.64 14.10
N ILE A 17 -6.46 -0.10 14.45
CA ILE A 17 -5.30 -0.08 13.55
C ILE A 17 -4.75 -1.50 13.31
N ASP A 18 -4.75 -2.37 14.32
CA ASP A 18 -4.39 -3.79 14.16
C ASP A 18 -5.36 -4.53 13.24
N ASP A 19 -6.66 -4.35 13.43
CA ASP A 19 -7.70 -4.99 12.63
C ASP A 19 -7.66 -4.51 11.17
N MET A 20 -7.48 -3.21 10.96
CA MET A 20 -7.31 -2.64 9.63
C MET A 20 -6.06 -3.20 8.95
N ALA A 21 -4.92 -3.25 9.66
CA ALA A 21 -3.71 -3.84 9.12
C ALA A 21 -3.92 -5.32 8.75
N ALA A 22 -4.61 -6.08 9.60
CA ALA A 22 -4.96 -7.46 9.31
C ALA A 22 -5.87 -7.57 8.07
N HIS A 23 -6.88 -6.70 7.94
CA HIS A 23 -7.79 -6.65 6.79
C HIS A 23 -7.05 -6.36 5.48
N PHE A 24 -6.23 -5.30 5.42
CA PHE A 24 -5.52 -4.95 4.20
C PHE A 24 -4.46 -6.00 3.81
N LYS A 25 -3.90 -6.73 4.78
CA LYS A 25 -3.02 -7.88 4.52
C LYS A 25 -3.78 -9.13 4.08
N SER A 26 -5.01 -9.33 4.56
CA SER A 26 -5.83 -10.51 4.31
C SER A 26 -6.71 -10.40 3.08
N ASP A 27 -6.89 -9.20 2.50
CA ASP A 27 -7.57 -8.92 1.23
C ASP A 27 -6.76 -9.46 0.01
N ARG A 28 -6.38 -10.73 0.13
CA ARG A 28 -6.20 -11.69 -0.95
C ARG A 28 -7.60 -12.14 -1.32
N ARG A 29 -8.02 -11.95 -2.57
CA ARG A 29 -9.25 -12.56 -3.14
C ARG A 29 -9.57 -13.93 -2.47
N ALA A 30 -10.61 -13.94 -1.62
CA ALA A 30 -11.19 -15.06 -0.85
C ALA A 30 -10.44 -15.60 0.40
N GLN A 31 -10.97 -15.29 1.60
CA GLN A 31 -11.25 -16.25 2.69
C GLN A 31 -12.15 -15.61 3.78
N GLY A 32 -13.03 -16.41 4.38
CA GLY A 32 -14.26 -15.98 5.05
C GLY A 32 -14.14 -15.19 6.36
N TYR A 33 -15.12 -14.31 6.55
CA TYR A 33 -15.33 -13.43 7.71
C TYR A 33 -15.40 -14.18 9.06
N SER A 34 -14.64 -13.74 10.07
CA SER A 34 -14.87 -14.09 11.49
C SER A 34 -15.97 -13.20 12.09
N ALA A 35 -16.58 -13.62 13.20
CA ALA A 35 -17.71 -12.92 13.82
C ALA A 35 -17.40 -11.48 14.29
N GLU A 36 -16.14 -11.15 14.61
CA GLU A 36 -15.74 -9.78 14.96
C GLU A 36 -15.76 -8.80 13.77
N SER A 37 -15.68 -9.30 12.54
CA SER A 37 -15.66 -8.46 11.33
C SER A 37 -16.99 -7.76 10.99
N LYS A 38 -18.10 -8.14 11.63
CA LYS A 38 -19.42 -7.53 11.39
C LYS A 38 -19.51 -6.08 11.89
N ALA A 39 -18.90 -5.78 13.04
CA ALA A 39 -18.89 -4.41 13.58
C ALA A 39 -18.00 -3.48 12.75
N LEU A 40 -16.90 -4.01 12.20
CA LEU A 40 -16.04 -3.29 11.25
C LEU A 40 -16.74 -3.09 9.90
N ASN A 41 -17.51 -4.06 9.42
CA ASN A 41 -18.24 -3.94 8.15
C ASN A 41 -19.34 -2.87 8.22
N GLU A 42 -20.01 -2.69 9.37
CA GLU A 42 -20.98 -1.59 9.58
C GLU A 42 -20.30 -0.20 9.62
N LEU A 43 -19.09 -0.11 10.18
CA LEU A 43 -18.25 1.10 10.12
C LEU A 43 -17.74 1.36 8.68
N TYR A 44 -17.39 0.31 7.94
CA TYR A 44 -16.82 0.38 6.60
C TYR A 44 -17.84 0.74 5.51
N GLU A 45 -19.07 0.20 5.58
CA GLU A 45 -20.17 0.56 4.65
C GLU A 45 -20.60 2.03 4.81
N SER A 46 -20.35 2.64 5.97
CA SER A 46 -20.60 4.07 6.20
C SER A 46 -19.52 4.99 5.61
N LEU A 47 -18.35 4.44 5.25
CA LEU A 47 -17.22 5.16 4.68
C LEU A 47 -17.19 4.93 3.16
N GLN A 48 -17.90 5.78 2.41
CA GLN A 48 -17.74 5.84 0.94
C GLN A 48 -16.26 5.97 0.57
N PRO A 49 -15.82 5.53 -0.64
CA PRO A 49 -14.46 5.77 -1.11
C PRO A 49 -14.23 7.28 -1.22
N VAL A 50 -13.72 7.87 -0.15
CA VAL A 50 -13.36 9.28 -0.09
C VAL A 50 -12.15 9.41 -0.99
N SER A 51 -12.34 10.03 -2.16
CA SER A 51 -11.25 10.78 -2.77
C SER A 51 -10.66 11.65 -1.68
N LEU A 52 -9.34 11.63 -1.47
CA LEU A 52 -8.63 12.58 -0.62
C LEU A 52 -8.77 14.00 -1.20
N ALA A 53 -9.98 14.54 -1.20
CA ALA A 53 -10.15 15.93 -0.85
C ALA A 53 -9.75 15.98 0.63
N VAL A 54 -8.48 16.32 0.86
CA VAL A 54 -7.96 16.78 2.16
C VAL A 54 -8.66 18.11 2.48
N SER A 55 -9.98 18.08 2.63
CA SER A 55 -10.79 19.17 3.14
C SER A 55 -10.93 18.93 4.64
N TYR A 56 -9.87 19.36 5.31
CA TYR A 56 -9.69 19.57 6.75
C TYR A 56 -10.98 19.72 7.57
N VAL A 57 -11.11 18.91 8.62
CA VAL A 57 -11.70 19.41 9.87
C VAL A 57 -10.57 20.13 10.60
N SER A 58 -10.42 21.41 10.26
CA SER A 58 -9.47 22.36 10.84
C SER A 58 -9.72 22.52 12.33
N ASP A 59 -8.79 22.06 13.16
CA ASP A 59 -8.26 22.86 14.27
C ASP A 59 -6.97 22.23 14.85
N GLY A 60 -5.81 22.82 14.52
CA GLY A 60 -4.57 22.75 15.31
C GLY A 60 -3.72 21.47 15.25
N GLY A 61 -2.44 21.61 14.85
CA GLY A 61 -1.31 20.71 15.16
C GLY A 61 -1.30 19.32 14.52
N ASN A 62 -2.45 18.69 14.38
CA ASN A 62 -2.63 17.32 13.90
C ASN A 62 -2.32 17.19 12.40
N ASP A 63 -2.49 18.26 11.63
CA ASP A 63 -2.30 18.28 10.18
C ASP A 63 -0.87 17.97 9.75
N GLN A 64 0.11 18.59 10.41
CA GLN A 64 1.53 18.35 10.11
C GLN A 64 1.96 16.92 10.43
N VAL A 65 1.34 16.32 11.46
CA VAL A 65 1.60 14.96 11.90
C VAL A 65 1.03 13.96 10.89
N ILE A 66 -0.18 14.21 10.39
CA ILE A 66 -0.79 13.41 9.32
C ILE A 66 -0.02 13.56 8.02
N ASP A 67 0.35 14.78 7.62
CA ASP A 67 1.13 15.03 6.40
C ASP A 67 2.47 14.31 6.44
N ARG A 68 3.14 14.29 7.60
CA ARG A 68 4.39 13.55 7.79
C ARG A 68 4.18 12.04 7.67
N PHE A 69 3.14 11.50 8.31
CA PHE A 69 2.80 10.08 8.21
C PHE A 69 2.54 9.66 6.76
N VAL A 70 1.69 10.43 6.08
CA VAL A 70 1.33 10.26 4.68
C VAL A 70 2.56 10.38 3.78
N GLY A 71 3.41 11.38 4.00
CA GLY A 71 4.67 11.58 3.28
C GLY A 71 5.67 10.43 3.44
N ASP A 72 5.78 9.87 4.64
CA ASP A 72 6.59 8.67 4.90
C ASP A 72 6.05 7.46 4.12
N CYS A 73 4.73 7.26 4.08
CA CYS A 73 4.11 6.18 3.29
C CYS A 73 4.36 6.35 1.79
N LYS A 74 4.30 7.59 1.28
CA LYS A 74 4.67 7.94 -0.10
C LYS A 74 6.11 7.57 -0.40
N ALA A 75 7.03 7.90 0.50
CA ALA A 75 8.45 7.61 0.35
C ALA A 75 8.72 6.10 0.31
N ASP A 76 8.08 5.33 1.20
CA ASP A 76 8.16 3.87 1.21
C ASP A 76 7.69 3.27 -0.13
N LEU A 77 6.50 3.66 -0.61
CA LEU A 77 5.96 3.16 -1.87
C LEU A 77 6.84 3.49 -3.08
N ASN A 78 7.40 4.71 -3.12
CA ASN A 78 8.32 5.12 -4.18
C ASN A 78 9.62 4.33 -4.13
N SER A 79 10.17 4.10 -2.93
CA SER A 79 11.38 3.30 -2.73
C SER A 79 11.17 1.86 -3.18
N ASP A 80 10.05 1.25 -2.78
CA ASP A 80 9.71 -0.12 -3.16
C ASP A 80 9.52 -0.24 -4.67
N SER A 81 8.75 0.65 -5.29
CA SER A 81 8.55 0.72 -6.75
C SER A 81 9.88 0.85 -7.52
N ALA A 82 10.77 1.74 -7.07
CA ALA A 82 12.10 1.89 -7.66
C ALA A 82 12.95 0.62 -7.52
N GLY A 83 12.85 -0.07 -6.38
CA GLY A 83 13.51 -1.36 -6.15
C GLY A 83 13.02 -2.45 -7.09
N PHE A 84 11.70 -2.52 -7.34
CA PHE A 84 11.12 -3.44 -8.32
C PHE A 84 11.59 -3.13 -9.73
N HIS A 85 11.53 -1.85 -10.14
CA HIS A 85 12.03 -1.39 -11.44
C HIS A 85 13.49 -1.80 -11.69
N GLY A 86 14.36 -1.57 -10.70
CA GLY A 86 15.78 -1.88 -10.79
C GLY A 86 16.04 -3.39 -10.98
N LYS A 87 15.40 -4.23 -10.17
CA LYS A 87 15.57 -5.69 -10.24
C LYS A 87 14.97 -6.30 -11.50
N THR A 88 13.78 -5.86 -11.92
CA THR A 88 13.19 -6.32 -13.19
C THR A 88 14.11 -5.98 -14.35
N SER A 89 14.67 -4.77 -14.36
CA SER A 89 15.66 -4.38 -15.36
C SER A 89 16.89 -5.30 -15.33
N GLU A 90 17.48 -5.54 -14.16
CA GLU A 90 18.63 -6.44 -14.03
C GLU A 90 18.34 -7.83 -14.60
N TYR A 91 17.19 -8.41 -14.26
CA TYR A 91 16.80 -9.74 -14.72
C TYR A 91 16.55 -9.78 -16.23
N THR A 92 15.95 -8.73 -16.80
CA THR A 92 15.78 -8.61 -18.25
C THR A 92 17.12 -8.57 -18.99
N LYS A 93 18.11 -7.80 -18.50
CA LYS A 93 19.47 -7.79 -19.09
C LYS A 93 20.14 -9.17 -19.02
N ALA A 94 19.97 -9.86 -17.90
CA ALA A 94 20.51 -11.20 -17.72
C ALA A 94 19.86 -12.20 -18.70
N LEU A 95 18.55 -12.08 -18.94
CA LEU A 95 17.85 -12.90 -19.93
C LEU A 95 18.36 -12.63 -21.35
N GLU A 96 18.51 -11.36 -21.76
CA GLU A 96 19.07 -10.98 -23.07
C GLU A 96 20.46 -11.59 -23.29
N SER A 97 21.28 -11.67 -22.23
CA SER A 97 22.66 -12.17 -22.31
C SER A 97 22.78 -13.69 -22.27
N SER A 98 21.90 -14.38 -21.54
CA SER A 98 21.99 -15.82 -21.29
C SER A 98 21.00 -16.66 -22.09
N ASN A 99 19.92 -16.03 -22.60
CA ASN A 99 18.73 -16.69 -23.15
C ASN A 99 18.10 -17.75 -22.21
N ASN A 100 18.36 -17.67 -20.91
CA ASN A 100 17.84 -18.61 -19.91
C ASN A 100 16.46 -18.15 -19.41
N GLN A 101 15.42 -18.53 -20.15
CA GLN A 101 14.03 -18.15 -19.86
C GLN A 101 13.50 -18.75 -18.56
N ASP A 102 13.98 -19.93 -18.15
CA ASP A 102 13.55 -20.60 -16.93
C ASP A 102 14.05 -19.84 -15.69
N ASP A 103 15.32 -19.43 -15.69
CA ASP A 103 15.89 -18.62 -14.61
C ASP A 103 15.20 -17.26 -14.49
N PHE A 104 14.91 -16.63 -15.64
CA PHE A 104 14.16 -15.38 -15.66
C PHE A 104 12.74 -15.56 -15.11
N SER A 105 12.01 -16.58 -15.54
CA SER A 105 10.64 -16.84 -15.09
C SER A 105 10.59 -17.08 -13.58
N ARG A 106 11.52 -17.87 -13.05
CA ARG A 106 11.68 -18.08 -11.60
C ARG A 106 11.92 -16.77 -10.85
N LYS A 107 12.84 -15.94 -11.34
CA LYS A 107 13.16 -14.65 -10.73
C LYS A 107 11.98 -13.66 -10.76
N ILE A 108 11.19 -13.67 -11.83
CA ILE A 108 9.97 -12.83 -11.91
C ILE A 108 8.88 -13.34 -10.97
N ASP A 109 8.72 -14.65 -10.83
CA ASP A 109 7.79 -15.23 -9.85
C ASP A 109 8.20 -14.89 -8.41
N GLU A 110 9.50 -14.98 -8.10
CA GLU A 110 10.05 -14.53 -6.82
C GLU A 110 9.78 -13.04 -6.55
N MET A 111 9.72 -12.22 -7.60
CA MET A 111 9.39 -10.80 -7.49
C MET A 111 7.90 -10.55 -7.23
N ALA A 112 7.01 -11.34 -7.82
CA ALA A 112 5.58 -11.31 -7.48
C ALA A 112 5.36 -11.69 -6.01
N ASP A 113 6.06 -12.71 -5.53
CA ASP A 113 5.99 -13.10 -4.12
C ASP A 113 6.66 -12.09 -3.18
N LYS A 114 7.75 -11.47 -3.61
CA LYS A 114 8.36 -10.37 -2.86
C LYS A 114 7.42 -9.19 -2.74
N ALA A 115 6.73 -8.79 -3.82
CA ALA A 115 5.72 -7.73 -3.79
C ALA A 115 4.62 -7.99 -2.76
N LYS A 116 4.12 -9.25 -2.67
CA LYS A 116 3.15 -9.63 -1.63
C LYS A 116 3.70 -9.44 -0.21
N ARG A 117 4.95 -9.86 0.03
CA ARG A 117 5.61 -9.75 1.34
C ARG A 117 5.91 -8.30 1.71
N ASP A 118 6.41 -7.51 0.75
CA ASP A 118 6.75 -6.11 0.96
C ASP A 118 5.50 -5.28 1.25
N ASN A 119 4.36 -5.56 0.59
CA ASN A 119 3.08 -4.94 0.91
C ASN A 119 2.69 -5.17 2.38
N ALA A 120 2.70 -6.42 2.82
CA ALA A 120 2.38 -6.76 4.21
C ALA A 120 3.34 -6.10 5.21
N ALA A 121 4.64 -6.09 4.88
CA ALA A 121 5.65 -5.45 5.72
C ALA A 121 5.50 -3.91 5.75
N ALA A 122 5.10 -3.27 4.65
CA ALA A 122 4.83 -1.84 4.61
C ALA A 122 3.62 -1.49 5.49
N ILE A 123 2.52 -2.25 5.35
CA ILE A 123 1.33 -2.08 6.20
C ILE A 123 1.67 -2.26 7.69
N ASP A 124 2.47 -3.27 8.05
CA ASP A 124 2.91 -3.48 9.43
C ASP A 124 3.77 -2.30 9.94
N ARG A 125 4.69 -1.78 9.13
CA ARG A 125 5.49 -0.59 9.49
C ARG A 125 4.60 0.64 9.70
N TRP A 126 3.63 0.87 8.82
CA TRP A 126 2.74 2.03 8.90
C TRP A 126 1.76 1.91 10.06
N ARG A 127 1.32 0.69 10.39
CA ARG A 127 0.53 0.40 11.58
C ARG A 127 1.30 0.79 12.84
N ASP A 128 2.55 0.37 12.93
CA ASP A 128 3.40 0.68 14.09
C ASP A 128 3.68 2.18 14.19
N LYS A 129 3.93 2.86 13.05
CA LYS A 129 4.02 4.34 13.00
C LYS A 129 2.72 5.03 13.41
N ALA A 130 1.56 4.55 12.96
CA ALA A 130 0.27 5.12 13.33
C ALA A 130 0.04 5.04 14.85
N LYS A 131 0.43 3.93 15.48
CA LYS A 131 0.39 3.74 16.95
C LYS A 131 1.35 4.68 17.67
N GLU A 132 2.57 4.86 17.16
CA GLU A 132 3.55 5.80 17.71
C GLU A 132 3.03 7.24 17.66
N ILE A 133 2.54 7.66 16.49
CA ILE A 133 1.98 8.98 16.28
C ILE A 133 0.80 9.26 17.19
N TYR A 134 -0.11 8.28 17.34
CA TYR A 134 -1.27 8.41 18.21
C TYR A 134 -0.88 8.54 19.69
N LYS A 135 0.16 7.82 20.13
CA LYS A 135 0.67 7.93 21.51
C LYS A 135 1.13 9.36 21.81
N GLU A 136 1.70 10.05 20.84
CA GLU A 136 2.16 11.44 20.96
C GLU A 136 1.02 12.45 20.74
N ASN A 137 0.01 12.09 19.94
CA ASN A 137 -1.06 12.97 19.50
C ASN A 137 -2.43 12.29 19.64
N PRO A 138 -2.91 11.98 20.85
CA PRO A 138 -4.16 11.22 21.03
C PRO A 138 -5.38 11.93 20.44
N GLY A 139 -5.36 13.27 20.40
CA GLY A 139 -6.42 14.07 19.76
C GLY A 139 -6.54 13.88 18.24
N ALA A 140 -5.52 13.30 17.58
CA ALA A 140 -5.51 13.05 16.14
C ALA A 140 -6.04 11.66 15.75
N GLY A 141 -6.49 10.83 16.70
CA GLY A 141 -6.80 9.41 16.47
C GLY A 141 -7.67 9.13 15.24
N ASN A 142 -8.78 9.84 15.08
CA ASN A 142 -9.67 9.65 13.92
C ASN A 142 -8.99 10.00 12.58
N ALA A 143 -8.19 11.07 12.55
CA ALA A 143 -7.45 11.47 11.36
C ALA A 143 -6.36 10.45 11.01
N ILE A 144 -5.69 9.88 12.01
CA ILE A 144 -4.68 8.84 11.81
C ILE A 144 -5.32 7.57 11.25
N VAL A 145 -6.46 7.14 11.79
CA VAL A 145 -7.22 5.98 11.27
C VAL A 145 -7.59 6.19 9.80
N PHE A 146 -8.14 7.36 9.46
CA PHE A 146 -8.53 7.67 8.08
C PHE A 146 -7.31 7.71 7.13
N ALA A 147 -6.21 8.34 7.56
CA ALA A 147 -4.97 8.36 6.79
C ALA A 147 -4.41 6.95 6.58
N PHE A 148 -4.38 6.12 7.63
CA PHE A 148 -3.93 4.74 7.59
C PHE A 148 -4.77 3.89 6.62
N GLN A 149 -6.10 4.00 6.67
CA GLN A 149 -7.00 3.33 5.72
C GLN A 149 -6.64 3.69 4.28
N SER A 150 -6.46 4.98 4.04
CA SER A 150 -6.26 5.55 2.72
C SER A 150 -4.92 5.07 2.14
N VAL A 151 -3.82 5.16 2.90
CA VAL A 151 -2.50 4.72 2.43
C VAL A 151 -2.41 3.20 2.24
N CYS A 152 -3.07 2.41 3.09
CA CYS A 152 -3.14 0.94 2.92
C CYS A 152 -3.91 0.54 1.66
N SER A 153 -5.00 1.24 1.35
CA SER A 153 -5.73 1.05 0.10
C SER A 153 -4.88 1.37 -1.13
N LEU A 154 -4.13 2.48 -1.10
CA LEU A 154 -3.17 2.83 -2.15
C LEU A 154 -2.10 1.75 -2.30
N ALA A 155 -1.51 1.27 -1.20
CA ALA A 155 -0.50 0.22 -1.23
C ALA A 155 -1.03 -1.05 -1.88
N ASN A 156 -2.20 -1.53 -1.47
CA ASN A 156 -2.84 -2.69 -2.09
C ASN A 156 -3.01 -2.50 -3.61
N LYS A 157 -3.39 -1.30 -4.07
CA LYS A 157 -3.51 -0.98 -5.50
C LYS A 157 -2.16 -1.03 -6.23
N VAL A 158 -1.13 -0.41 -5.66
CA VAL A 158 0.23 -0.37 -6.22
C VAL A 158 0.81 -1.78 -6.30
N TYR A 159 0.77 -2.52 -5.20
CA TYR A 159 1.34 -3.86 -5.13
C TYR A 159 0.58 -4.87 -5.97
N SER A 160 -0.75 -4.76 -6.07
CA SER A 160 -1.54 -5.59 -6.99
C SER A 160 -1.15 -5.35 -8.44
N ALA A 161 -0.97 -4.08 -8.84
CA ALA A 161 -0.52 -3.75 -10.20
C ALA A 161 0.88 -4.34 -10.50
N ILE A 162 1.80 -4.32 -9.53
CA ILE A 162 3.13 -4.92 -9.65
C ILE A 162 3.05 -6.45 -9.80
N ILE A 163 2.22 -7.11 -8.99
CA ILE A 163 2.00 -8.57 -9.07
C ILE A 163 1.39 -8.96 -10.41
N ASP A 164 0.39 -8.21 -10.88
CA ASP A 164 -0.26 -8.44 -12.17
C ASP A 164 0.73 -8.23 -13.34
N PHE A 165 1.59 -7.22 -13.25
CA PHE A 165 2.66 -6.99 -14.21
C PHE A 165 3.61 -8.20 -14.30
N PHE A 166 4.09 -8.73 -13.17
CA PHE A 166 4.95 -9.92 -13.17
C PHE A 166 4.23 -11.17 -13.69
N SER A 167 2.96 -11.35 -13.32
CA SER A 167 2.13 -12.45 -13.82
C SER A 167 1.98 -12.39 -15.35
N SER A 168 1.82 -11.19 -15.91
CA SER A 168 1.71 -10.98 -17.36
C SER A 168 3.01 -11.31 -18.12
N ILE A 169 4.17 -11.03 -17.51
CA ILE A 169 5.48 -11.36 -18.08
C ILE A 169 5.63 -12.88 -18.20
N ILE A 170 5.32 -13.62 -17.15
CA ILE A 170 5.47 -15.08 -17.09
C ILE A 170 4.64 -15.76 -18.20
N GLN A 171 3.44 -15.27 -18.47
CA GLN A 171 2.55 -15.85 -19.48
C GLN A 171 3.08 -15.74 -20.92
N SER A 172 3.99 -14.80 -21.22
CA SER A 172 4.45 -14.55 -22.59
C SER A 172 5.84 -13.90 -22.67
N VAL A 173 6.81 -14.47 -21.96
CA VAL A 173 8.21 -13.98 -21.88
C VAL A 173 8.80 -13.68 -23.26
N ALA A 174 8.70 -14.62 -24.20
CA ALA A 174 9.30 -14.49 -25.54
C ALA A 174 8.75 -13.31 -26.35
N LYS A 175 7.43 -13.01 -26.23
CA LYS A 175 6.81 -11.86 -26.90
C LYS A 175 7.11 -10.55 -26.19
N TRP A 176 7.19 -10.61 -24.86
CA TRP A 176 7.45 -9.46 -24.02
C TRP A 176 8.86 -8.89 -24.23
N LEU A 177 9.87 -9.76 -24.43
CA LEU A 177 11.26 -9.36 -24.66
C LEU A 177 11.45 -8.33 -25.76
N ALA A 178 10.70 -8.44 -26.87
CA ALA A 178 10.77 -7.49 -27.98
C ALA A 178 10.49 -6.03 -27.58
N ASN A 179 9.70 -5.82 -26.52
CA ASN A 179 9.33 -4.50 -26.01
C ASN A 179 9.62 -4.35 -24.50
N ALA A 180 10.53 -5.15 -23.95
CA ALA A 180 10.73 -5.24 -22.50
C ALA A 180 11.12 -3.88 -21.89
N TRP A 181 12.09 -3.18 -22.49
CA TRP A 181 12.56 -1.92 -21.95
C TRP A 181 11.53 -0.81 -21.92
N SER A 182 10.72 -0.70 -22.98
CA SER A 182 9.61 0.24 -23.02
C SER A 182 8.54 -0.15 -22.00
N SER A 183 8.19 -1.44 -21.92
CA SER A 183 7.19 -1.97 -21.00
C SER A 183 7.55 -1.72 -19.53
N ILE A 184 8.79 -2.02 -19.13
CA ILE A 184 9.30 -1.80 -17.77
C ILE A 184 9.24 -0.31 -17.42
N LYS A 185 9.81 0.54 -18.28
CA LYS A 185 9.89 1.98 -18.01
C LYS A 185 8.49 2.61 -17.91
N ASN A 186 7.61 2.29 -18.86
CA ASN A 186 6.26 2.85 -18.88
C ASN A 186 5.46 2.38 -17.67
N PHE A 187 5.49 1.07 -17.35
CA PHE A 187 4.77 0.53 -16.21
C PHE A 187 5.21 1.18 -14.88
N PHE A 188 6.52 1.23 -14.60
CA PHE A 188 6.98 1.80 -13.33
C PHE A 188 6.86 3.34 -13.30
N SER A 189 6.87 4.01 -14.45
CA SER A 189 6.48 5.42 -14.54
C SER A 189 5.00 5.61 -14.18
N ASP A 190 4.11 4.75 -14.68
CA ASP A 190 2.68 4.79 -14.38
C ASP A 190 2.42 4.50 -12.90
N VAL A 191 3.13 3.54 -12.30
CA VAL A 191 3.08 3.30 -10.85
C VAL A 191 3.52 4.54 -10.08
N GLY A 192 4.64 5.17 -10.48
CA GLY A 192 5.10 6.42 -9.87
C GLY A 192 4.10 7.56 -10.00
N ASN A 193 3.38 7.64 -11.12
CA ASN A 193 2.30 8.61 -11.35
C ASN A 193 1.07 8.30 -10.49
N VAL A 194 0.71 7.03 -10.30
CA VAL A 194 -0.39 6.62 -9.40
C VAL A 194 -0.07 6.99 -7.96
N ILE A 195 1.16 6.74 -7.51
CA ILE A 195 1.60 7.17 -6.19
C ILE A 195 1.54 8.69 -6.12
N SER A 196 2.20 9.40 -7.03
CA SER A 196 2.32 10.85 -6.97
C SER A 196 0.99 11.59 -7.14
N GLY A 197 0.06 11.09 -7.96
CA GLY A 197 -1.25 11.69 -8.17
C GLY A 197 -2.25 11.44 -7.05
N TRP A 198 -1.96 10.52 -6.14
CA TRP A 198 -2.76 10.28 -4.95
C TRP A 198 -2.42 11.26 -3.81
N PHE A 199 -1.16 11.70 -3.73
CA PHE A 199 -0.61 12.59 -2.70
C PHE A 199 -0.38 14.00 -3.23
#